data_AF-A2R239-F1
#
_entry.id   AF-A2R239-F1
#
_cell.length_a   1.000
_cell.length_b   1.000
_cell.length_c   1.000
_cell.angle_alpha   90.00
_cell.angle_beta   90.00
_cell.angle_gamma   90.00
#
_symmetry.space_group_name_H-M   'P 1'
#
loop_
_entity.id
_entity.type
_entity.pdbx_description
1 polymer ?
#
loop_
_entity_poly.entity_id
_entity_poly.type
_entity_poly.pdbx_seq_one_letter_code
_entity_poly.pdbx_strand_id
1 'polypeptide(L)'
;MMSIRKKLRKEDSGKAKKEGALEDNDSFVGRFSIPADRKDWTDLVKSSKLANLSINSLKKMGSGSKTKKKQFVLYRAIWPLSLRRGDLVYFKDKFRLDSVWTVAEDLINKSPETQDYFSLVEHPEIVSIISEADGIWPGSWMPVLRYQNRVKENSTPKSHSPPSLRGTKRSRSTESPDDQTGEGQTGVIDENIVNAAFVLFLEAAAALVDCEAFEFTPLRFRFQSVFSACAFTALTDGVLWKKDDGEIRAIVEVEKATRADLKDSLLMQEASEMVGWLKNSKRWTEFYNGHKFLLAEDGHEAWICVGKPTASYMQYLEGTDVDDAFLEIQRFGPFCLGSEEHMRQLCVIVVAIYLRAISLA
;
A
#
# COMPACT_ATOMS: atom_id res chain seq x y z
N MET A 1 -69.42 -48.73 -3.86
CA MET A 1 -68.48 -48.48 -2.74
C MET A 1 -68.80 -47.09 -2.19
N MET A 2 -69.55 -46.94 -1.09
CA MET A 2 -69.04 -46.81 0.30
C MET A 2 -67.87 -45.80 0.37
N SER A 3 -67.81 -44.77 1.21
CA SER A 3 -68.60 -44.39 2.39
C SER A 3 -68.02 -43.09 2.99
N ILE A 4 -68.84 -42.31 3.70
CA ILE A 4 -68.53 -41.68 5.01
C ILE A 4 -67.74 -40.35 5.09
N ARG A 5 -68.49 -39.33 5.54
CA ARG A 5 -68.32 -38.40 6.69
C ARG A 5 -67.03 -37.53 6.80
N LYS A 6 -67.16 -36.19 6.91
CA LYS A 6 -67.56 -35.35 8.09
C LYS A 6 -66.44 -35.19 9.16
N LYS A 7 -66.17 -33.92 9.49
CA LYS A 7 -65.46 -33.29 10.64
C LYS A 7 -64.04 -32.80 10.35
N LEU A 8 -63.78 -31.50 10.20
CA LEU A 8 -63.72 -30.43 11.23
C LEU A 8 -62.86 -30.79 12.46
N ARG A 9 -61.63 -30.27 12.48
CA ARG A 9 -60.90 -29.72 13.64
C ARG A 9 -59.77 -28.83 13.09
N LYS A 10 -59.96 -27.50 13.14
CA LYS A 10 -59.44 -26.60 14.19
C LYS A 10 -57.91 -26.51 14.19
N GLU A 11 -57.46 -25.32 13.79
CA GLU A 11 -56.41 -24.52 14.43
C GLU A 11 -55.29 -25.30 15.13
N ASP A 12 -54.07 -25.18 14.60
CA ASP A 12 -52.99 -24.76 15.48
C ASP A 12 -52.03 -23.80 14.79
N SER A 13 -51.83 -22.68 15.47
CA SER A 13 -50.98 -21.57 15.12
C SER A 13 -49.51 -21.94 15.31
N GLY A 14 -48.85 -22.35 14.23
CA GLY A 14 -47.39 -22.43 14.19
C GLY A 14 -46.79 -21.13 13.68
N LYS A 15 -46.41 -20.23 14.59
CA LYS A 15 -45.50 -19.11 14.30
C LYS A 15 -44.24 -19.68 13.63
N ALA A 16 -44.17 -19.61 12.30
CA ALA A 16 -42.89 -19.68 11.62
C ALA A 16 -42.10 -18.45 12.09
N LYS A 17 -41.12 -18.68 12.97
CA LYS A 17 -40.06 -17.70 13.25
C LYS A 17 -39.53 -17.29 11.87
N LYS A 18 -39.84 -16.06 11.46
CA LYS A 18 -38.95 -15.29 10.61
C LYS A 18 -37.63 -15.29 11.38
N GLU A 19 -36.74 -16.20 11.05
CA GLU A 19 -35.32 -15.96 11.28
C GLU A 19 -35.06 -14.62 10.60
N GLY A 20 -34.84 -13.62 11.44
CA GLY A 20 -34.49 -12.30 10.96
C GLY A 20 -33.34 -12.47 10.01
N ALA A 21 -33.53 -12.07 8.76
CA ALA A 21 -32.44 -11.51 8.00
C ALA A 21 -31.89 -10.41 8.91
N LEU A 22 -30.83 -10.73 9.66
CA LEU A 22 -29.94 -9.73 10.20
C LEU A 22 -29.49 -8.99 8.95
N GLU A 23 -30.13 -7.84 8.72
CA GLU A 23 -29.61 -6.82 7.84
C GLU A 23 -28.15 -6.69 8.22
N ASP A 24 -27.28 -7.13 7.32
CA ASP A 24 -25.83 -7.02 7.47
C ASP A 24 -25.48 -5.56 7.25
N ASN A 25 -25.91 -4.76 8.23
CA ASN A 25 -25.48 -3.40 8.41
C ASN A 25 -23.99 -3.53 8.71
N ASP A 26 -23.20 -3.01 7.80
CA ASP A 26 -21.74 -2.96 7.82
C ASP A 26 -21.19 -2.10 8.98
N SER A 27 -22.01 -1.86 10.01
CA SER A 27 -21.67 -1.12 11.21
C SER A 27 -20.69 -1.94 12.05
N PHE A 28 -19.50 -1.37 12.24
CA PHE A 28 -18.52 -1.85 13.18
C PHE A 28 -18.99 -1.52 14.61
N VAL A 29 -18.97 -2.51 15.50
CA VAL A 29 -19.37 -2.32 16.90
C VAL A 29 -18.15 -1.87 17.71
N GLY A 30 -18.31 -0.80 18.49
CA GLY A 30 -17.24 -0.31 19.38
C GLY A 30 -16.25 0.62 18.69
N ARG A 31 -15.15 0.92 19.40
CA ARG A 31 -14.07 1.77 18.91
C ARG A 31 -13.13 0.95 18.05
N PHE A 32 -12.83 1.46 16.86
CA PHE A 32 -11.83 0.87 15.98
C PHE A 32 -10.44 1.43 16.28
N SER A 33 -9.43 0.58 16.13
CA SER A 33 -8.02 0.92 16.14
C SER A 33 -7.25 -0.09 15.31
N ILE A 34 -6.08 0.31 14.80
CA ILE A 34 -5.13 -0.60 14.17
C ILE A 34 -4.39 -1.38 15.26
N PRO A 35 -4.43 -2.72 15.28
CA PRO A 35 -3.72 -3.51 16.30
C PRO A 35 -2.20 -3.40 16.18
N ALA A 36 -1.52 -3.01 17.27
CA ALA A 36 -0.05 -2.98 17.28
C ALA A 36 0.56 -4.35 17.63
N ASP A 37 -0.22 -5.20 18.28
CA ASP A 37 0.16 -6.57 18.63
C ASP A 37 -1.06 -7.53 18.66
N ARG A 38 -0.79 -8.79 19.00
CA ARG A 38 -1.79 -9.86 19.09
C ARG A 38 -2.81 -9.62 20.20
N LYS A 39 -2.41 -8.98 21.29
CA LYS A 39 -3.29 -8.68 22.42
C LYS A 39 -4.27 -7.59 22.01
N ASP A 40 -3.79 -6.52 21.38
CA ASP A 40 -4.63 -5.47 20.82
C ASP A 40 -5.66 -6.04 19.84
N TRP A 41 -5.23 -6.95 18.95
CA TRP A 41 -6.14 -7.61 18.02
C TRP A 41 -7.19 -8.44 18.77
N THR A 42 -6.77 -9.20 19.78
CA THR A 42 -7.65 -10.04 20.61
C THR A 42 -8.70 -9.20 21.34
N ASP A 43 -8.30 -8.06 21.91
CA ASP A 43 -9.20 -7.14 22.59
C ASP A 43 -10.16 -6.46 21.60
N LEU A 44 -9.68 -6.15 20.40
CA LEU A 44 -10.48 -5.57 19.33
C LEU A 44 -11.56 -6.54 18.82
N VAL A 45 -11.24 -7.82 18.57
CA VAL A 45 -12.24 -8.80 18.11
C VAL A 45 -13.28 -9.13 19.20
N LYS A 46 -12.88 -9.13 20.47
CA LYS A 46 -13.81 -9.32 21.60
C LYS A 46 -14.78 -8.15 21.71
N SER A 47 -14.27 -6.92 21.74
CA SER A 47 -15.09 -5.72 21.90
C SER A 47 -15.99 -5.44 20.69
N SER A 48 -15.58 -5.85 19.49
CA SER A 48 -16.36 -5.70 18.25
C SER A 48 -17.25 -6.90 17.90
N LYS A 49 -17.29 -7.94 18.75
CA LYS A 49 -18.07 -9.19 18.55
C LYS A 49 -17.68 -9.96 17.29
N LEU A 50 -16.40 -9.95 16.94
CA LEU A 50 -15.82 -10.65 15.77
C LEU A 50 -15.01 -11.92 16.16
N ALA A 51 -14.88 -12.24 17.45
CA ALA A 51 -14.00 -13.30 17.95
C ALA A 51 -14.25 -14.70 17.32
N ASN A 52 -15.48 -15.01 16.93
CA ASN A 52 -15.86 -16.30 16.33
C ASN A 52 -16.00 -16.23 14.80
N LEU A 53 -15.51 -15.16 14.17
CA LEU A 53 -15.59 -14.96 12.73
C LEU A 53 -14.21 -15.04 12.10
N SER A 54 -14.17 -15.49 10.85
CA SER A 54 -12.99 -15.40 10.00
C SER A 54 -13.28 -14.50 8.80
N ILE A 55 -12.24 -14.14 8.05
CA ILE A 55 -12.41 -13.45 6.77
C ILE A 55 -13.36 -14.20 5.82
N ASN A 56 -13.40 -15.52 5.90
CA ASN A 56 -14.30 -16.39 5.13
C ASN A 56 -15.76 -16.36 5.60
N SER A 57 -16.04 -15.77 6.76
CA SER A 57 -17.41 -15.56 7.27
C SER A 57 -18.06 -14.28 6.75
N LEU A 58 -17.30 -13.39 6.10
CA LEU A 58 -17.81 -12.12 5.60
C LEU A 58 -18.74 -12.33 4.40
N LYS A 59 -19.84 -11.58 4.36
CA LYS A 59 -20.80 -11.58 3.24
C LYS A 59 -20.56 -10.44 2.24
N LYS A 60 -19.84 -9.39 2.67
CA LYS A 60 -19.51 -8.22 1.86
C LYS A 60 -18.11 -7.73 2.22
N MET A 61 -17.36 -7.31 1.20
CA MET A 61 -16.06 -6.67 1.33
C MET A 61 -16.03 -5.37 0.54
N GLY A 62 -15.21 -4.42 0.97
CA GLY A 62 -14.81 -3.28 0.16
C GLY A 62 -13.57 -3.62 -0.67
N SER A 63 -13.28 -2.82 -1.70
CA SER A 63 -11.98 -2.87 -2.39
C SER A 63 -10.84 -2.52 -1.43
N GLY A 64 -9.58 -2.71 -1.87
CA GLY A 64 -8.40 -2.32 -1.08
C GLY A 64 -8.46 -0.86 -0.60
N SER A 65 -8.72 0.07 -1.51
CA SER A 65 -8.90 1.50 -1.17
C SER A 65 -10.16 1.85 -0.39
N LYS A 66 -11.09 0.90 -0.21
CA LYS A 66 -12.34 1.08 0.55
C LYS A 66 -12.49 -0.03 1.58
N THR A 67 -11.37 -0.45 2.17
CA THR A 67 -11.35 -1.55 3.14
C THR A 67 -12.27 -1.24 4.30
N LYS A 68 -13.13 -2.20 4.65
CA LYS A 68 -14.06 -2.05 5.77
C LYS A 68 -13.38 -2.40 7.08
N LYS A 69 -13.80 -1.79 8.19
CA LYS A 69 -13.22 -2.08 9.52
C LYS A 69 -13.34 -3.55 9.91
N LYS A 70 -14.51 -4.18 9.70
CA LYS A 70 -14.70 -5.62 9.96
C LYS A 70 -13.76 -6.48 9.09
N GLN A 71 -13.64 -6.12 7.81
CA GLN A 71 -12.73 -6.77 6.86
C GLN A 71 -11.27 -6.67 7.33
N PHE A 72 -10.82 -5.48 7.71
CA PHE A 72 -9.48 -5.26 8.21
C PHE A 72 -9.17 -6.06 9.47
N VAL A 73 -10.07 -6.04 10.46
CA VAL A 73 -9.87 -6.82 11.70
C VAL A 73 -9.76 -8.31 11.37
N LEU A 74 -10.54 -8.80 10.42
CA LEU A 74 -10.49 -10.19 9.97
C LEU A 74 -9.34 -10.48 8.98
N TYR A 75 -8.56 -9.49 8.53
CA TYR A 75 -7.24 -9.80 7.96
C TYR A 75 -6.29 -10.35 9.00
N ARG A 76 -6.53 -10.11 10.30
CA ARG A 76 -5.54 -10.41 11.36
C ARG A 76 -4.18 -9.76 11.07
N ALA A 77 -4.22 -8.55 10.50
CA ALA A 77 -3.05 -7.74 10.25
C ALA A 77 -2.65 -7.01 11.54
N ILE A 78 -1.36 -7.06 11.87
CA ILE A 78 -0.74 -6.38 13.02
C ILE A 78 0.26 -5.38 12.49
N TRP A 79 0.21 -4.16 13.02
CA TRP A 79 1.07 -3.05 12.64
C TRP A 79 1.84 -2.55 13.87
N PRO A 80 3.02 -3.12 14.16
CA PRO A 80 3.88 -2.62 15.21
C PRO A 80 4.22 -1.13 15.01
N LEU A 81 4.79 -0.53 16.06
CA LEU A 81 5.33 0.83 15.96
C LEU A 81 6.34 0.90 14.80
N SER A 82 6.24 2.00 14.04
CA SER A 82 7.19 2.25 12.95
C SER A 82 8.60 2.34 13.52
N LEU A 83 9.53 1.65 12.86
CA LEU A 83 10.95 1.76 13.12
C LEU A 83 11.52 2.92 12.31
N ARG A 84 12.66 3.44 12.75
CA ARG A 84 13.34 4.54 12.06
C ARG A 84 13.92 4.03 10.74
N ARG A 85 14.04 4.91 9.75
CA ARG A 85 14.66 4.63 8.45
C ARG A 85 15.99 3.86 8.54
N GLY A 86 16.86 4.26 9.48
CA GLY A 86 18.17 3.66 9.67
C GLY A 86 18.13 2.29 10.37
N ASP A 87 17.01 1.90 10.97
CA ASP A 87 16.92 0.65 11.70
C ASP A 87 16.95 -0.57 10.76
N LEU A 88 16.51 -0.42 9.49
CA LEU A 88 16.45 -1.53 8.52
C LEU A 88 17.80 -2.23 8.33
N VAL A 89 18.92 -1.49 8.45
CA VAL A 89 20.28 -2.06 8.35
C VAL A 89 20.56 -3.15 9.38
N TYR A 90 19.88 -3.11 10.54
CA TYR A 90 19.98 -4.13 11.59
C TYR A 90 19.08 -5.34 11.35
N PHE A 91 18.16 -5.26 10.37
CA PHE A 91 17.24 -6.35 9.99
C PHE A 91 17.54 -6.92 8.60
N LYS A 92 18.59 -6.45 7.92
CA LYS A 92 18.90 -6.87 6.54
C LYS A 92 19.09 -8.38 6.41
N ASP A 93 19.62 -9.05 7.43
CA ASP A 93 19.78 -10.51 7.51
C ASP A 93 18.43 -11.24 7.57
N LYS A 94 17.47 -10.72 8.34
CA LYS A 94 16.09 -11.22 8.43
C LYS A 94 15.43 -11.30 7.06
N PHE A 95 15.78 -10.38 6.17
CA PHE A 95 15.25 -10.25 4.81
C PHE A 95 16.20 -10.81 3.73
N ARG A 96 17.36 -11.34 4.12
CA ARG A 96 18.43 -11.86 3.24
C ARG A 96 19.07 -10.81 2.32
N LEU A 97 18.98 -9.54 2.70
CA LEU A 97 19.62 -8.42 2.02
C LEU A 97 21.10 -8.28 2.41
N ASP A 98 21.51 -8.83 3.55
CA ASP A 98 22.90 -8.86 4.02
C ASP A 98 23.87 -9.37 2.95
N SER A 99 23.50 -10.45 2.25
CA SER A 99 24.33 -11.09 1.22
C SER A 99 24.63 -10.23 -0.02
N VAL A 100 23.82 -9.19 -0.26
CA VAL A 100 23.93 -8.31 -1.43
C VAL A 100 24.17 -6.84 -1.04
N TRP A 101 24.22 -6.54 0.26
CA TRP A 101 24.26 -5.17 0.77
C TRP A 101 25.51 -4.41 0.30
N THR A 102 26.68 -5.01 0.45
CA THR A 102 27.95 -4.41 0.00
C THR A 102 27.98 -4.21 -1.51
N VAL A 103 27.36 -5.12 -2.28
CA VAL A 103 27.26 -4.96 -3.74
C VAL A 103 26.38 -3.76 -4.08
N ALA A 104 25.26 -3.57 -3.38
CA ALA A 104 24.40 -2.41 -3.56
C ALA A 104 25.14 -1.09 -3.27
N GLU A 105 25.87 -1.02 -2.15
CA GLU A 105 26.69 0.15 -1.80
C GLU A 105 27.77 0.43 -2.85
N ASP A 106 28.47 -0.61 -3.31
CA ASP A 106 29.51 -0.48 -4.33
C ASP A 106 28.98 0.02 -5.67
N LEU A 107 27.82 -0.45 -6.13
CA LEU A 107 27.20 0.00 -7.37
C LEU A 107 26.84 1.49 -7.29
N ILE A 108 26.24 1.91 -6.18
CA ILE A 108 25.87 3.29 -5.93
C ILE A 108 27.11 4.19 -5.89
N ASN A 109 28.14 3.80 -5.15
CA ASN A 109 29.37 4.59 -4.97
C ASN A 109 30.19 4.73 -6.26
N LYS A 110 30.09 3.77 -7.19
CA LYS A 110 30.80 3.80 -8.47
C LYS A 110 30.08 4.59 -9.56
N SER A 111 28.79 4.88 -9.40
CA SER A 111 27.98 5.61 -10.39
C SER A 111 28.12 7.12 -10.23
N PRO A 112 28.78 7.84 -11.17
CA PRO A 112 28.91 9.30 -11.09
C PRO A 112 27.55 9.99 -11.12
N GLU A 113 26.65 9.57 -12.03
CA GLU A 113 25.29 10.12 -12.14
C GLU A 113 24.50 10.01 -10.83
N THR A 114 24.68 8.90 -10.09
CA THR A 114 24.04 8.71 -8.80
C THR A 114 24.64 9.61 -7.72
N GLN A 115 25.96 9.87 -7.74
CA GLN A 115 26.58 10.84 -6.83
C GLN A 115 26.13 12.27 -7.15
N ASP A 116 26.04 12.62 -8.43
CA ASP A 116 25.54 13.92 -8.88
C ASP A 116 24.07 14.10 -8.47
N TYR A 117 23.25 13.05 -8.60
CA TYR A 117 21.87 13.03 -8.09
C TYR A 117 21.82 13.40 -6.61
N PHE A 118 22.59 12.69 -5.77
CA PHE A 118 22.64 12.95 -4.32
C PHE A 118 23.07 14.39 -4.03
N SER A 119 24.10 14.89 -4.72
CA SER A 119 24.59 16.25 -4.57
C SER A 119 23.55 17.33 -4.90
N LEU A 120 22.44 16.97 -5.56
CA LEU A 120 21.38 17.89 -5.99
C LEU A 120 20.06 17.71 -5.22
N VAL A 121 19.90 16.66 -4.41
CA VAL A 121 18.65 16.34 -3.68
C VAL A 121 18.20 17.52 -2.80
N GLU A 122 19.16 18.16 -2.13
CA GLU A 122 18.91 19.28 -1.21
C GLU A 122 18.95 20.66 -1.90
N HIS A 123 19.20 20.70 -3.22
CA HIS A 123 19.43 21.93 -3.99
C HIS A 123 18.42 22.11 -5.14
N PRO A 124 17.11 22.20 -4.87
CA PRO A 124 16.09 22.37 -5.90
C PRO A 124 16.28 23.64 -6.77
N GLU A 125 16.87 24.69 -6.20
CA GLU A 125 17.22 25.92 -6.92
C GLU A 125 18.22 25.68 -8.05
N ILE A 126 19.19 24.78 -7.83
CA ILE A 126 20.19 24.41 -8.83
C ILE A 126 19.55 23.56 -9.92
N VAL A 127 18.72 22.58 -9.54
CA VAL A 127 18.02 21.69 -10.49
C VAL A 127 17.21 22.46 -11.54
N SER A 128 16.70 23.65 -11.17
CA SER A 128 15.89 24.48 -12.08
C SER A 128 16.67 25.17 -13.19
N ILE A 129 18.00 25.31 -13.05
CA ILE A 129 18.85 26.09 -13.96
C ILE A 129 19.95 25.28 -14.67
N ILE A 130 20.31 24.11 -14.15
CA ILE A 130 21.35 23.25 -14.76
C ILE A 130 20.89 22.59 -16.07
N SER A 131 21.87 22.23 -16.88
CA SER A 131 21.73 21.62 -18.21
C SER A 131 22.69 20.44 -18.40
N GLU A 132 22.50 19.66 -19.45
CA GLU A 132 23.37 18.52 -19.81
C GLU A 132 24.84 18.92 -20.05
N ALA A 133 25.12 20.20 -20.32
CA ALA A 133 26.47 20.70 -20.50
C ALA A 133 27.23 20.90 -19.16
N ASP A 134 26.51 20.91 -18.04
CA ASP A 134 27.08 21.14 -16.72
C ASP A 134 27.65 19.84 -16.15
N GLY A 135 28.86 19.90 -15.59
CA GLY A 135 29.57 18.72 -15.08
C GLY A 135 28.92 18.03 -13.86
N ILE A 136 27.89 18.65 -13.27
CA ILE A 136 27.09 18.11 -12.17
C ILE A 136 25.74 17.55 -12.65
N TRP A 137 25.54 17.43 -13.96
CA TRP A 137 24.30 16.90 -14.53
C TRP A 137 24.17 15.39 -14.22
N PRO A 138 23.13 14.96 -13.49
CA PRO A 138 23.00 13.61 -12.97
C PRO A 138 22.43 12.61 -13.99
N GLY A 139 22.48 12.93 -15.29
CA GLY A 139 22.08 12.05 -16.38
C GLY A 139 20.66 11.49 -16.23
N SER A 140 20.59 10.16 -16.18
CA SER A 140 19.36 9.37 -16.05
C SER A 140 18.54 9.68 -14.78
N TRP A 141 19.16 10.29 -13.76
CA TRP A 141 18.50 10.68 -12.51
C TRP A 141 17.85 12.07 -12.56
N MET A 142 18.08 12.86 -13.61
CA MET A 142 17.49 14.20 -13.71
C MET A 142 15.94 14.19 -13.67
N PRO A 143 15.23 13.28 -14.37
CA PRO A 143 13.78 13.16 -14.24
C PRO A 143 13.33 12.89 -12.79
N VAL A 144 14.09 12.09 -12.05
CA VAL A 144 13.80 11.78 -10.63
C VAL A 144 13.79 13.06 -9.81
N LEU A 145 14.85 13.87 -9.88
CA LEU A 145 14.93 15.14 -9.15
C LEU A 145 13.79 16.08 -9.50
N ARG A 146 13.47 16.20 -10.79
CA ARG A 146 12.40 17.09 -11.26
C ARG A 146 11.05 16.70 -10.71
N TYR A 147 10.72 15.41 -10.67
CA TYR A 147 9.44 14.95 -10.12
C TYR A 147 9.42 15.03 -8.59
N GLN A 148 10.51 14.66 -7.90
CA GLN A 148 10.61 14.84 -6.45
C GLN A 148 10.48 16.31 -6.04
N ASN A 149 11.06 17.25 -6.79
CA ASN A 149 10.89 18.68 -6.54
C ASN A 149 9.44 19.13 -6.72
N ARG A 150 8.73 18.64 -7.75
CA ARG A 150 7.28 18.91 -7.93
C ARG A 150 6.45 18.36 -6.78
N VAL A 151 6.77 17.18 -6.25
CA VAL A 151 6.11 16.61 -5.07
C VAL A 151 6.31 17.53 -3.86
N LYS A 152 7.56 17.97 -3.61
CA LYS A 152 7.90 18.88 -2.49
C LYS A 152 7.19 20.23 -2.61
N GLU A 153 7.24 20.88 -3.78
CA GLU A 153 6.61 22.19 -4.04
C GLU A 153 5.10 22.16 -3.74
N ASN A 154 4.43 21.10 -4.20
CA ASN A 154 3.00 20.96 -4.01
C ASN A 154 2.63 20.44 -2.59
N SER A 155 3.58 19.87 -1.84
CA SER A 155 3.38 19.44 -0.45
C SER A 155 3.47 20.61 0.54
N THR A 156 4.15 21.70 0.17
CA THR A 156 4.24 22.89 1.02
C THR A 156 2.94 23.71 0.97
N PRO A 157 2.35 24.11 2.11
CA PRO A 157 1.20 25.00 2.12
C PRO A 157 1.56 26.32 1.44
N LYS A 158 0.89 26.65 0.33
CA LYS A 158 1.03 27.98 -0.29
C LYS A 158 0.61 29.02 0.75
N SER A 159 1.58 29.80 1.23
CA SER A 159 1.32 31.03 1.98
C SER A 159 0.28 31.85 1.20
N HIS A 160 -0.87 32.09 1.83
CA HIS A 160 -1.93 32.92 1.26
C HIS A 160 -1.37 34.32 0.98
N SER A 161 -1.01 34.57 -0.28
CA SER A 161 -0.98 35.95 -0.77
C SER A 161 -2.43 36.45 -0.80
N PRO A 162 -2.73 37.65 -0.28
CA PRO A 162 -4.09 38.16 -0.22
C PRO A 162 -4.69 38.26 -1.63
N PRO A 163 -5.99 37.97 -1.79
CA PRO A 163 -6.62 38.01 -3.11
C PRO A 163 -6.59 39.43 -3.66
N SER A 164 -5.97 39.55 -4.84
CA SER A 164 -6.13 40.69 -5.74
C SER A 164 -7.62 40.92 -6.00
N LEU A 165 -8.16 42.00 -5.42
CA LEU A 165 -9.48 42.52 -5.72
C LEU A 165 -9.53 42.98 -7.17
N ARG A 166 -10.07 42.16 -8.09
CA ARG A 166 -10.58 42.66 -9.37
C ARG A 166 -11.70 41.78 -9.93
N GLY A 167 -12.90 42.36 -9.96
CA GLY A 167 -13.76 42.28 -11.12
C GLY A 167 -14.85 41.21 -11.12
N THR A 168 -15.95 41.51 -10.43
CA THR A 168 -17.26 40.88 -10.59
C THR A 168 -17.71 40.89 -12.06
N LYS A 169 -17.93 39.71 -12.67
CA LYS A 169 -18.91 39.54 -13.76
C LYS A 169 -19.64 38.21 -13.64
N ARG A 170 -20.92 38.31 -13.29
CA ARG A 170 -21.94 37.27 -13.45
C ARG A 170 -22.11 36.93 -14.93
N SER A 171 -22.16 35.64 -15.25
CA SER A 171 -22.82 35.12 -16.45
C SER A 171 -23.62 33.88 -16.06
N ARG A 172 -24.82 33.76 -16.64
CA ARG A 172 -25.88 32.80 -16.35
C ARG A 172 -25.93 31.74 -17.48
N SER A 173 -26.55 30.59 -17.18
CA SER A 173 -26.96 29.46 -18.07
C SER A 173 -25.82 28.62 -18.68
N THR A 174 -25.86 27.28 -18.74
CA THR A 174 -27.00 26.34 -18.89
C THR A 174 -26.59 24.92 -18.46
N GLU A 175 -27.55 24.11 -18.00
CA GLU A 175 -27.39 22.74 -17.50
C GLU A 175 -26.99 21.70 -18.58
N SER A 176 -26.16 20.74 -18.18
CA SER A 176 -26.19 19.33 -18.63
C SER A 176 -25.59 18.46 -17.51
N PRO A 177 -26.13 17.25 -17.23
CA PRO A 177 -25.75 16.48 -16.06
C PRO A 177 -24.65 15.48 -16.39
N ASP A 178 -23.49 15.62 -15.74
CA ASP A 178 -22.65 14.45 -15.45
C ASP A 178 -21.86 14.68 -14.17
N ASP A 179 -21.74 13.58 -13.44
CA ASP A 179 -21.32 13.41 -12.06
C ASP A 179 -19.95 14.06 -11.76
N GLN A 180 -19.96 15.19 -11.05
CA GLN A 180 -18.78 15.76 -10.41
C GLN A 180 -19.14 16.14 -8.97
N THR A 181 -18.80 15.25 -8.04
CA THR A 181 -18.62 15.62 -6.63
C THR A 181 -17.45 16.58 -6.54
N GLY A 182 -17.77 17.87 -6.51
CA GLY A 182 -16.82 18.92 -6.22
C GLY A 182 -16.32 18.81 -4.79
N GLU A 183 -15.05 18.44 -4.64
CA GLU A 183 -14.25 18.81 -3.48
C GLU A 183 -13.38 20.00 -3.86
N GLY A 184 -13.36 20.99 -2.97
CA GLY A 184 -12.78 22.30 -3.18
C GLY A 184 -11.30 22.26 -3.56
N GLN A 185 -10.94 23.13 -4.50
CA GLN A 185 -9.57 23.40 -4.91
C GLN A 185 -8.72 23.88 -3.72
N THR A 186 -7.92 22.98 -3.16
CA THR A 186 -6.77 23.30 -2.29
C THR A 186 -5.59 22.45 -2.76
N GLY A 187 -4.55 23.10 -3.31
CA GLY A 187 -3.22 22.54 -3.59
C GLY A 187 -3.18 21.11 -4.12
N VAL A 188 -3.50 20.92 -5.41
CA VAL A 188 -3.62 19.60 -6.04
C VAL A 188 -2.23 19.01 -6.31
N ILE A 189 -1.64 18.27 -5.35
CA ILE A 189 -0.76 17.18 -5.74
C ILE A 189 -1.66 16.16 -6.44
N ASP A 190 -1.42 15.96 -7.72
CA ASP A 190 -1.94 14.79 -8.42
C ASP A 190 -1.13 13.58 -7.94
N GLU A 191 -1.81 12.55 -7.43
CA GLU A 191 -1.23 11.25 -7.04
C GLU A 191 -0.33 10.68 -8.16
N ASN A 192 -0.65 10.97 -9.43
CA ASN A 192 0.18 10.59 -10.57
C ASN A 192 1.58 11.23 -10.55
N ILE A 193 1.76 12.41 -9.96
CA ILE A 193 3.07 13.06 -9.81
C ILE A 193 3.90 12.32 -8.76
N VAL A 194 3.28 11.91 -7.65
CA VAL A 194 3.94 11.09 -6.61
C VAL A 194 4.30 9.73 -7.18
N ASN A 195 3.37 9.08 -7.89
CA ASN A 195 3.63 7.81 -8.58
C ASN A 195 4.83 7.92 -9.54
N ALA A 196 4.83 8.93 -10.41
CA ALA A 196 5.92 9.14 -11.35
C ALA A 196 7.24 9.41 -10.64
N ALA A 197 7.26 10.23 -9.58
CA ALA A 197 8.46 10.50 -8.80
C ALA A 197 9.06 9.21 -8.22
N PHE A 198 8.21 8.41 -7.58
CA PHE A 198 8.66 7.22 -6.89
C PHE A 198 9.07 6.11 -7.84
N VAL A 199 8.26 5.82 -8.86
CA VAL A 199 8.59 4.77 -9.85
C VAL A 199 9.86 5.13 -10.63
N LEU A 200 10.07 6.40 -11.02
CA LEU A 200 11.31 6.82 -11.67
C LEU A 200 12.53 6.63 -10.74
N PHE A 201 12.39 6.91 -9.44
CA PHE A 201 13.46 6.63 -8.47
C PHE A 201 13.75 5.13 -8.37
N LEU A 202 12.72 4.28 -8.29
CA LEU A 202 12.87 2.83 -8.20
C LEU A 202 13.50 2.24 -9.47
N GLU A 203 13.09 2.70 -10.64
CA GLU A 203 13.67 2.33 -11.94
C GLU A 203 15.14 2.77 -12.06
N ALA A 204 15.46 4.03 -11.72
CA ALA A 204 16.82 4.54 -11.78
C ALA A 204 17.77 3.79 -10.82
N ALA A 205 17.28 3.44 -9.63
CA ALA A 205 18.01 2.59 -8.70
C ALA A 205 18.21 1.17 -9.26
N ALA A 206 17.16 0.55 -9.80
CA ALA A 206 17.24 -0.78 -10.41
C ALA A 206 18.19 -0.83 -11.62
N ALA A 207 18.26 0.25 -12.41
CA ALA A 207 19.13 0.37 -13.59
C ALA A 207 20.64 0.33 -13.26
N LEU A 208 21.02 0.48 -11.98
CA LEU A 208 22.40 0.23 -11.53
C LEU A 208 22.79 -1.26 -11.61
N VAL A 209 21.80 -2.15 -11.75
CA VAL A 209 21.97 -3.59 -11.83
C VAL A 209 21.67 -4.04 -13.25
N ASP A 210 22.63 -4.68 -13.90
CA ASP A 210 22.47 -5.22 -15.26
C ASP A 210 21.55 -6.46 -15.24
N CYS A 211 20.25 -6.23 -15.38
CA CYS A 211 19.25 -7.29 -15.45
C CYS A 211 17.98 -6.83 -16.21
N GLU A 212 17.72 -7.44 -17.36
CA GLU A 212 16.54 -7.14 -18.19
C GLU A 212 15.29 -7.96 -17.80
N ALA A 213 15.45 -9.03 -17.00
CA ALA A 213 14.35 -9.95 -16.68
C ALA A 213 13.38 -9.39 -15.62
N PHE A 214 13.80 -8.34 -14.90
CA PHE A 214 13.01 -7.69 -13.86
C PHE A 214 12.89 -6.19 -14.15
N GLU A 215 11.85 -5.57 -13.63
CA GLU A 215 11.67 -4.10 -13.69
C GLU A 215 10.73 -3.63 -12.59
N PHE A 216 10.88 -2.37 -12.19
CA PHE A 216 9.83 -1.65 -11.51
C PHE A 216 8.93 -0.99 -12.55
N THR A 217 7.62 -1.13 -12.42
CA THR A 217 6.70 -0.59 -13.43
C THR A 217 5.55 0.14 -12.75
N PRO A 218 5.02 1.23 -13.35
CA PRO A 218 3.80 1.89 -12.87
C PRO A 218 2.55 1.08 -13.24
N LEU A 219 2.71 -0.15 -13.75
CA LEU A 219 1.59 -1.05 -14.01
C LEU A 219 0.84 -1.34 -12.72
N ARG A 220 -0.40 -0.86 -12.65
CA ARG A 220 -1.33 -1.20 -11.57
C ARG A 220 -1.65 -2.69 -11.59
N PHE A 221 -1.16 -3.43 -10.61
CA PHE A 221 -1.41 -4.87 -10.54
C PHE A 221 -2.68 -5.16 -9.74
N ARG A 222 -3.52 -6.06 -10.28
CA ARG A 222 -4.81 -6.41 -9.69
C ARG A 222 -4.72 -7.72 -8.92
N PHE A 223 -4.87 -7.65 -7.60
CA PHE A 223 -5.08 -8.83 -6.76
C PHE A 223 -6.58 -9.04 -6.53
N GLN A 224 -7.15 -10.06 -7.18
CA GLN A 224 -8.52 -10.49 -6.92
C GLN A 224 -8.52 -11.63 -5.91
N SER A 225 -9.10 -11.40 -4.73
CA SER A 225 -9.11 -12.38 -3.65
C SER A 225 -10.52 -12.87 -3.40
N VAL A 226 -10.74 -14.16 -3.64
CA VAL A 226 -12.04 -14.83 -3.45
C VAL A 226 -12.01 -15.62 -2.14
N PHE A 227 -13.04 -15.42 -1.33
CA PHE A 227 -13.32 -16.13 -0.09
C PHE A 227 -14.70 -16.81 -0.19
N SER A 228 -15.08 -17.59 0.82
CA SER A 228 -16.27 -18.46 0.75
C SER A 228 -17.57 -17.80 0.27
N ALA A 229 -17.84 -16.55 0.69
CA ALA A 229 -19.10 -15.86 0.36
C ALA A 229 -18.92 -14.49 -0.30
N CYS A 230 -17.68 -14.01 -0.48
CA CYS A 230 -17.40 -12.72 -1.06
C CYS A 230 -15.99 -12.66 -1.66
N ALA A 231 -15.71 -11.58 -2.37
CA ALA A 231 -14.40 -11.30 -2.92
C ALA A 231 -14.08 -9.82 -2.75
N PHE A 232 -12.79 -9.49 -2.76
CA PHE A 232 -12.35 -8.11 -2.91
C PHE A 232 -11.28 -7.99 -3.99
N THR A 233 -11.06 -6.76 -4.43
CA THR A 233 -9.97 -6.41 -5.34
C THR A 233 -9.12 -5.34 -4.70
N ALA A 234 -7.81 -5.58 -4.65
CA ALA A 234 -6.79 -4.58 -4.36
C ALA A 234 -6.02 -4.27 -5.64
N LEU A 235 -5.77 -2.99 -5.87
CA LEU A 235 -4.95 -2.49 -6.97
C LEU A 235 -3.74 -1.83 -6.34
N THR A 236 -2.55 -2.13 -6.83
CA THR A 236 -1.33 -1.41 -6.46
C THR A 236 -1.09 -0.26 -7.43
N ASP A 237 -0.18 0.65 -7.08
CA ASP A 237 0.27 1.74 -7.96
C ASP A 237 1.55 1.44 -8.74
N GLY A 238 2.15 0.29 -8.45
CA GLY A 238 3.22 -0.28 -9.24
C GLY A 238 3.65 -1.62 -8.66
N VAL A 239 4.62 -2.25 -9.32
CA VAL A 239 5.21 -3.52 -8.88
C VAL A 239 6.67 -3.64 -9.31
N LEU A 240 7.44 -4.40 -8.54
CA LEU A 240 8.63 -5.09 -9.03
C LEU A 240 8.21 -6.48 -9.50
N TRP A 241 8.44 -6.81 -10.76
CA TRP A 241 8.04 -8.10 -11.31
C TRP A 241 9.08 -8.72 -12.23
N LYS A 242 8.99 -10.04 -12.42
CA LYS A 242 9.69 -10.75 -13.49
C LYS A 242 8.85 -10.67 -14.77
N LYS A 243 9.41 -10.14 -15.85
CA LYS A 243 8.65 -9.81 -17.08
C LYS A 243 8.01 -11.04 -17.74
N ASP A 244 8.71 -12.18 -17.72
CA ASP A 244 8.30 -13.37 -18.47
C ASP A 244 7.05 -14.06 -17.92
N ASP A 245 6.93 -14.16 -16.60
CA ASP A 245 5.85 -14.89 -15.93
C ASP A 245 4.97 -14.00 -15.03
N GLY A 246 5.28 -12.71 -14.93
CA GLY A 246 4.58 -11.74 -14.11
C GLY A 246 4.73 -11.99 -12.61
N GLU A 247 5.76 -12.72 -12.18
CA GLU A 247 5.99 -13.00 -10.75
C GLU A 247 6.34 -11.71 -10.00
N ILE A 248 5.45 -11.29 -9.11
CA ILE A 248 5.63 -10.09 -8.28
C ILE A 248 6.62 -10.37 -7.15
N ARG A 249 7.62 -9.49 -7.00
CA ARG A 249 8.66 -9.53 -5.95
C ARG A 249 8.54 -8.39 -4.94
N ALA A 250 7.95 -7.26 -5.32
CA ALA A 250 7.53 -6.20 -4.41
C ALA A 250 6.34 -5.47 -5.02
N ILE A 251 5.55 -4.82 -4.17
CA ILE A 251 4.46 -3.95 -4.61
C ILE A 251 4.81 -2.50 -4.28
N VAL A 252 4.25 -1.57 -5.04
CA VAL A 252 4.42 -0.13 -4.86
C VAL A 252 3.06 0.48 -4.59
N GLU A 253 3.00 1.35 -3.59
CA GLU A 253 1.80 2.10 -3.22
C GLU A 253 2.16 3.58 -3.10
N VAL A 254 1.33 4.48 -3.61
CA VAL A 254 1.61 5.91 -3.44
C VAL A 254 0.37 6.67 -3.01
N GLU A 255 0.61 7.73 -2.25
CA GLU A 255 -0.45 8.62 -1.82
C GLU A 255 -0.02 10.08 -1.95
N LYS A 256 -0.98 10.95 -2.30
CA LYS A 256 -0.70 12.38 -2.47
C LYS A 256 -0.44 13.11 -1.15
N ALA A 257 -0.92 12.56 -0.04
CA ALA A 257 -0.84 13.18 1.28
C ALA A 257 0.17 12.45 2.15
N THR A 258 0.64 13.10 3.22
CA THR A 258 1.55 12.45 4.16
C THR A 258 0.82 11.36 4.95
N ARG A 259 1.57 10.36 5.42
CA ARG A 259 1.02 9.28 6.25
C ARG A 259 0.33 9.80 7.52
N ALA A 260 0.81 10.91 8.07
CA ALA A 260 0.21 11.56 9.24
C ALA A 260 -1.24 12.04 8.98
N ASP A 261 -1.54 12.44 7.74
CA ASP A 261 -2.85 12.94 7.32
C ASP A 261 -3.84 11.80 7.01
N LEU A 262 -3.33 10.69 6.46
CA LEU A 262 -4.13 9.56 5.96
C LEU A 262 -4.59 8.58 7.06
N LYS A 263 -3.93 8.59 8.23
CA LYS A 263 -4.33 7.83 9.43
C LYS A 263 -4.55 6.33 9.12
N ASP A 264 -5.61 5.76 9.70
CA ASP A 264 -5.89 4.31 9.67
C ASP A 264 -6.25 3.78 8.28
N SER A 265 -6.87 4.58 7.41
CA SER A 265 -7.35 4.09 6.10
C SER A 265 -6.22 3.62 5.20
N LEU A 266 -5.07 4.31 5.23
CA LEU A 266 -3.87 3.90 4.50
C LEU A 266 -3.37 2.53 4.95
N LEU A 267 -3.25 2.31 6.26
CA LEU A 267 -2.80 1.01 6.79
C LEU A 267 -3.77 -0.11 6.47
N MET A 268 -5.07 0.21 6.39
CA MET A 268 -6.09 -0.75 5.97
C MET A 268 -5.97 -1.11 4.49
N GLN A 269 -5.61 -0.14 3.64
CA GLN A 269 -5.39 -0.33 2.21
C GLN A 269 -4.12 -1.15 1.94
N GLU A 270 -2.98 -0.77 2.53
CA GLU A 270 -1.72 -1.52 2.42
C GLU A 270 -1.86 -2.97 2.91
N ALA A 271 -2.62 -3.19 4.01
CA ALA A 271 -2.92 -4.53 4.49
C ALA A 271 -3.77 -5.31 3.47
N SER A 272 -4.75 -4.68 2.82
CA SER A 272 -5.55 -5.31 1.76
C SER A 272 -4.70 -5.74 0.57
N GLU A 273 -3.74 -4.92 0.15
CA GLU A 273 -2.82 -5.27 -0.94
C GLU A 273 -1.92 -6.44 -0.55
N MET A 274 -1.33 -6.41 0.65
CA MET A 274 -0.50 -7.52 1.12
C MET A 274 -1.29 -8.82 1.26
N VAL A 275 -2.51 -8.77 1.82
CA VAL A 275 -3.40 -9.94 1.90
C VAL A 275 -3.78 -10.42 0.50
N GLY A 276 -4.11 -9.50 -0.39
CA GLY A 276 -4.43 -9.79 -1.78
C GLY A 276 -3.28 -10.49 -2.49
N TRP A 277 -2.07 -9.97 -2.33
CA TRP A 277 -0.85 -10.55 -2.89
C TRP A 277 -0.56 -11.93 -2.32
N LEU A 278 -0.69 -12.12 -1.00
CA LEU A 278 -0.49 -13.43 -0.36
C LEU A 278 -1.49 -14.47 -0.87
N LYS A 279 -2.78 -14.13 -0.94
CA LYS A 279 -3.84 -15.01 -1.45
C LYS A 279 -3.62 -15.42 -2.92
N ASN A 280 -2.97 -14.57 -3.70
CA ASN A 280 -2.68 -14.80 -5.11
C ASN A 280 -1.27 -15.37 -5.37
N SER A 281 -0.43 -15.52 -4.33
CA SER A 281 0.96 -15.98 -4.46
C SER A 281 1.06 -17.51 -4.37
N LYS A 282 1.63 -18.15 -5.40
CA LYS A 282 1.94 -19.60 -5.37
C LYS A 282 3.16 -19.95 -4.50
N ARG A 283 4.07 -19.00 -4.29
CA ARG A 283 5.44 -19.22 -3.76
C ARG A 283 5.87 -18.18 -2.74
N TRP A 284 4.97 -17.80 -1.82
CA TRP A 284 5.19 -16.66 -0.93
C TRP A 284 6.41 -16.80 0.01
N THR A 285 6.91 -18.02 0.27
CA THR A 285 8.05 -18.30 1.16
C THR A 285 9.41 -18.21 0.50
N GLU A 286 9.50 -18.23 -0.83
CA GLU A 286 10.77 -18.47 -1.53
C GLU A 286 11.71 -17.26 -1.51
N PHE A 287 11.17 -16.05 -1.43
CA PHE A 287 11.93 -14.81 -1.50
C PHE A 287 11.96 -14.07 -0.19
N TYR A 288 13.06 -13.35 0.06
CA TYR A 288 13.26 -12.53 1.26
C TYR A 288 12.97 -13.26 2.58
N ASN A 289 13.30 -14.56 2.64
CA ASN A 289 12.98 -15.40 3.81
C ASN A 289 11.46 -15.40 4.11
N GLY A 290 10.63 -15.42 3.06
CA GLY A 290 9.18 -15.37 3.09
C GLY A 290 8.58 -14.05 3.57
N HIS A 291 9.29 -12.94 3.44
CA HIS A 291 8.77 -11.59 3.65
C HIS A 291 8.26 -10.99 2.34
N LYS A 292 7.32 -10.05 2.45
CA LYS A 292 6.70 -9.31 1.34
C LYS A 292 7.01 -7.82 1.48
N PHE A 293 7.64 -7.23 0.47
CA PHE A 293 7.94 -5.80 0.44
C PHE A 293 6.83 -5.01 -0.23
N LEU A 294 6.35 -3.98 0.47
CA LEU A 294 5.59 -2.87 -0.07
C LEU A 294 6.46 -1.62 0.08
N LEU A 295 6.77 -0.99 -1.04
CA LEU A 295 7.49 0.28 -1.08
C LEU A 295 6.44 1.38 -1.23
N ALA A 296 6.46 2.38 -0.36
CA ALA A 296 5.47 3.45 -0.40
C ALA A 296 6.09 4.84 -0.51
N GLU A 297 5.38 5.75 -1.17
CA GLU A 297 5.64 7.20 -1.12
C GLU A 297 4.34 7.93 -0.77
N ASP A 298 4.32 8.58 0.39
CA ASP A 298 3.17 9.30 0.94
C ASP A 298 3.51 10.80 0.97
N GLY A 299 3.12 11.53 -0.08
CA GLY A 299 3.55 12.90 -0.31
C GLY A 299 5.07 12.95 -0.52
N HIS A 300 5.80 13.68 0.34
CA HIS A 300 7.26 13.86 0.23
C HIS A 300 8.05 12.93 1.17
N GLU A 301 7.43 11.84 1.61
CA GLU A 301 8.01 10.84 2.50
C GLU A 301 7.88 9.43 1.91
N ALA A 302 8.99 8.72 1.75
CA ALA A 302 8.99 7.31 1.38
C ALA A 302 9.05 6.40 2.62
N TRP A 303 8.52 5.18 2.46
CA TRP A 303 8.41 4.16 3.49
C TRP A 303 8.71 2.77 2.93
N ILE A 304 9.30 1.92 3.77
CA ILE A 304 9.48 0.49 3.48
C ILE A 304 8.61 -0.31 4.43
N CYS A 305 7.62 -1.01 3.89
CA CYS A 305 6.70 -1.87 4.63
C CYS A 305 7.06 -3.34 4.34
N VAL A 306 7.28 -4.12 5.39
CA VAL A 306 7.68 -5.53 5.28
C VAL A 306 6.68 -6.41 6.00
N GLY A 307 5.88 -7.15 5.22
CA GLY A 307 4.89 -8.10 5.71
C GLY A 307 5.49 -9.49 5.92
N LYS A 308 5.22 -10.11 7.06
CA LYS A 308 5.53 -11.51 7.34
C LYS A 308 4.29 -12.24 7.85
N PRO A 309 3.72 -13.16 7.07
CA PRO A 309 2.66 -14.02 7.59
C PRO A 309 3.25 -15.11 8.52
N THR A 310 2.48 -15.51 9.53
CA THR A 310 2.76 -16.73 10.30
C THR A 310 2.60 -17.96 9.40
N ALA A 311 3.19 -19.09 9.81
CA ALA A 311 3.16 -20.31 9.02
C ALA A 311 1.73 -20.82 8.72
N SER A 312 0.77 -20.56 9.63
CA SER A 312 -0.62 -20.99 9.46
C SER A 312 -1.51 -19.98 8.71
N TYR A 313 -1.01 -18.77 8.44
CA TYR A 313 -1.83 -17.69 7.87
C TYR A 313 -2.46 -18.02 6.52
N MET A 314 -1.75 -18.78 5.67
CA MET A 314 -2.32 -19.21 4.40
C MET A 314 -3.51 -20.15 4.59
N GLN A 315 -3.44 -21.07 5.56
CA GLN A 315 -4.55 -21.96 5.88
C GLN A 315 -5.77 -21.16 6.36
N TYR A 316 -5.53 -20.10 7.14
CA TYR A 316 -6.57 -19.16 7.55
C TYR A 316 -7.25 -18.47 6.35
N LEU A 317 -6.46 -17.98 5.39
CA LEU A 317 -7.00 -17.37 4.17
C LEU A 317 -7.80 -18.37 3.31
N GLU A 318 -7.50 -19.67 3.40
CA GLU A 318 -8.28 -20.75 2.76
C GLU A 318 -9.52 -21.19 3.57
N GLY A 319 -9.75 -20.61 4.75
CA GLY A 319 -10.94 -20.89 5.57
C GLY A 319 -10.75 -21.98 6.60
N THR A 320 -9.53 -22.47 6.80
CA THR A 320 -9.20 -23.36 7.91
C THR A 320 -9.22 -22.57 9.22
N ASP A 321 -9.86 -23.13 10.24
CA ASP A 321 -9.84 -22.55 11.58
C ASP A 321 -8.50 -22.80 12.25
N VAL A 322 -7.73 -21.74 12.44
CA VAL A 322 -6.38 -21.76 13.04
C VAL A 322 -6.22 -20.57 13.97
N ASP A 323 -5.66 -20.83 15.15
CA ASP A 323 -5.52 -19.81 16.20
C ASP A 323 -4.36 -18.83 15.90
N ASP A 324 -3.20 -19.34 15.46
CA ASP A 324 -1.99 -18.54 15.23
C ASP A 324 -1.80 -18.11 13.76
N ALA A 325 -2.78 -17.38 13.23
CA ALA A 325 -2.76 -16.85 11.86
C ALA A 325 -2.73 -15.33 11.87
N PHE A 326 -1.56 -14.74 11.63
CA PHE A 326 -1.39 -13.29 11.59
C PHE A 326 -0.50 -12.87 10.43
N LEU A 327 -0.71 -11.64 9.97
CA LEU A 327 0.21 -10.92 9.09
C LEU A 327 0.79 -9.74 9.87
N GLU A 328 2.07 -9.83 10.24
CA GLU A 328 2.77 -8.73 10.89
C GLU A 328 3.41 -7.85 9.82
N ILE A 329 3.16 -6.54 9.85
CA ILE A 329 3.65 -5.57 8.87
C ILE A 329 4.50 -4.53 9.59
N GLN A 330 5.82 -4.67 9.48
CA GLN A 330 6.78 -3.72 10.04
C GLN A 330 7.06 -2.59 9.05
N ARG A 331 7.00 -1.35 9.52
CA ARG A 331 7.33 -0.15 8.73
C ARG A 331 8.69 0.42 9.12
N PHE A 332 9.42 0.92 8.13
CA PHE A 332 10.66 1.68 8.29
C PHE A 332 10.53 3.00 7.55
N GLY A 333 10.81 4.10 8.25
CA GLY A 333 10.72 5.45 7.66
C GLY A 333 10.51 6.54 8.72
N PRO A 334 10.07 7.74 8.30
CA PRO A 334 10.02 8.17 6.90
C PRO A 334 11.44 8.39 6.33
N PHE A 335 11.59 8.18 5.02
CA PHE A 335 12.71 8.68 4.21
C PHE A 335 12.25 9.95 3.52
N CYS A 336 13.00 11.05 3.62
CA CYS A 336 12.51 12.37 3.18
C CYS A 336 13.13 12.68 1.82
N LEU A 337 12.30 12.99 0.82
CA LEU A 337 12.77 13.24 -0.56
C LEU A 337 13.65 14.49 -0.71
N GLY A 338 13.74 15.32 0.33
CA GLY A 338 14.58 16.51 0.38
C GLY A 338 15.84 16.35 1.21
N SER A 339 16.21 15.12 1.61
CA SER A 339 17.43 14.85 2.37
C SER A 339 18.35 13.92 1.59
N GLU A 340 19.59 14.36 1.34
CA GLU A 340 20.60 13.54 0.66
C GLU A 340 20.81 12.23 1.43
N GLU A 341 21.01 12.33 2.74
CA GLU A 341 21.26 11.17 3.61
C GLU A 341 20.14 10.13 3.50
N HIS A 342 18.87 10.59 3.52
CA HIS A 342 17.72 9.69 3.45
C HIS A 342 17.64 9.04 2.07
N MET A 343 17.85 9.79 0.99
CA MET A 343 17.79 9.25 -0.37
C MET A 343 18.93 8.29 -0.67
N ARG A 344 20.13 8.52 -0.11
CA ARG A 344 21.24 7.57 -0.19
C ARG A 344 20.93 6.26 0.53
N GLN A 345 20.39 6.33 1.75
CA GLN A 345 19.96 5.14 2.50
C GLN A 345 18.86 4.38 1.76
N LEU A 346 17.84 5.08 1.25
CA LEU A 346 16.74 4.48 0.50
C LEU A 346 17.24 3.81 -0.78
N CYS A 347 18.16 4.44 -1.51
CA CYS A 347 18.73 3.90 -2.74
C CYS A 347 19.47 2.57 -2.47
N VAL A 348 20.30 2.50 -1.41
CA VAL A 348 20.97 1.25 -1.01
C VAL A 348 19.95 0.14 -0.72
N ILE A 349 18.86 0.46 -0.02
CA ILE A 349 17.81 -0.51 0.31
C ILE A 349 17.11 -1.01 -0.95
N VAL A 350 16.72 -0.12 -1.86
CA VAL A 350 16.03 -0.48 -3.11
C VAL A 350 16.93 -1.33 -4.00
N VAL A 351 18.19 -0.95 -4.18
CA VAL A 351 19.17 -1.74 -4.95
C VAL A 351 19.38 -3.11 -4.30
N ALA A 352 19.48 -3.19 -2.97
CA ALA A 352 19.61 -4.48 -2.27
C ALA A 352 18.35 -5.36 -2.44
N ILE A 353 17.15 -4.78 -2.37
CA ILE A 353 15.89 -5.49 -2.65
C ILE A 353 15.91 -6.02 -4.08
N TYR A 354 16.26 -5.20 -5.06
CA TYR A 354 16.33 -5.59 -6.47
C TYR A 354 17.36 -6.70 -6.71
N LEU A 355 18.60 -6.54 -6.23
CA LEU A 355 19.64 -7.57 -6.31
C LEU A 355 19.18 -8.90 -5.70
N ARG A 356 18.49 -8.84 -4.55
CA ARG A 356 17.98 -10.06 -3.90
C ARG A 356 16.81 -10.68 -4.66
N ALA A 357 15.98 -9.86 -5.33
CA ALA A 357 14.91 -10.35 -6.21
C ALA A 357 15.49 -11.23 -7.32
N ILE A 358 16.57 -10.76 -7.97
CA ILE A 358 17.15 -11.43 -9.14
C ILE A 358 18.11 -12.58 -8.78
N SER A 359 18.78 -12.52 -7.62
CA SER A 359 19.76 -13.54 -7.19
C SER A 359 19.16 -14.93 -6.89
N LEU A 360 17.83 -15.05 -6.91
CA LEU A 360 17.09 -16.29 -6.66
C LEU A 360 16.23 -16.69 -7.87
N ALA A 361 16.46 -16.08 -9.04
CA ALA A 361 15.70 -16.29 -10.27
C ALA A 361 16.19 -17.47 -11.10
#